data_AF-A0A351TF61-F1
#
_entry.id   AF-A0A351TF61-F1
#
_cell.length_a   1.000
_cell.length_b   1.000
_cell.length_c   1.000
_cell.angle_alpha   90.00
_cell.angle_beta   90.00
_cell.angle_gamma   90.00
#
_symmetry.space_group_name_H-M   'P 1'
#
loop_
_entity.id
_entity.type
_entity.pdbx_description
1 polymer ?
#
loop_
_entity_poly.entity_id
_entity_poly.type
_entity_poly.pdbx_seq_one_letter_code
_entity_poly.pdbx_strand_id
1 'polypeptide(L)'
;MIKFHLYYDKDKETAFINEMSQKGYAMTGFFAGFYHFDRCQPGEYIYQIDITEGLFRVSNDYREFMRDMDVEIVCLWGPWVILRKKAVEGPFELYTDVESNIEHYARIKRMLKVGAVLEIICLFMEIYGAVNGTSIGWAFAFILGAILVAILKELMRVNAILTELKGRIGSDREEIQSGRTRRISGYLGVGLFLNGVVLMLPEINADGQAAFWLGFLKGLLQVMAVLFMMVGIIFTWWRRG
;
A
#
# COMPACT_ATOMS: atom_id res chain seq x y z
N MET A 1 4.16 -29.52 9.32
CA MET A 1 5.24 -28.80 10.03
C MET A 1 4.88 -27.33 10.08
N ILE A 2 5.04 -26.68 11.24
CA ILE A 2 4.79 -25.24 11.38
C ILE A 2 6.14 -24.53 11.56
N LYS A 3 6.39 -23.46 10.81
CA LYS A 3 7.56 -22.59 10.99
C LYS A 3 7.12 -21.15 11.14
N PHE A 4 7.70 -20.44 12.09
CA PHE A 4 7.48 -19.01 12.27
C PHE A 4 8.64 -18.23 11.64
N HIS A 5 8.35 -17.38 10.66
CA HIS A 5 9.27 -16.41 10.07
C HIS A 5 8.50 -15.13 9.73
N LEU A 6 9.16 -13.97 9.83
CA LEU A 6 8.55 -12.68 9.51
C LEU A 6 9.36 -12.01 8.40
N TYR A 7 8.86 -12.13 7.18
CA TYR A 7 9.45 -11.47 6.01
C TYR A 7 8.64 -10.20 5.70
N TYR A 8 9.35 -9.11 5.41
CA TYR A 8 8.77 -7.85 4.91
C TYR A 8 9.06 -7.66 3.41
N ASP A 9 9.68 -8.65 2.79
CA ASP A 9 10.18 -8.64 1.42
C ASP A 9 9.64 -9.86 0.68
N LYS A 10 8.76 -9.61 -0.29
CA LYS A 10 8.06 -10.63 -1.08
C LYS A 10 9.03 -11.60 -1.73
N ASP A 11 10.16 -11.10 -2.22
CA ASP A 11 11.11 -11.89 -2.99
C ASP A 11 11.88 -12.84 -2.07
N LYS A 12 12.25 -12.37 -0.88
CA LYS A 12 12.88 -13.20 0.16
C LYS A 12 11.92 -14.25 0.70
N GLU A 13 10.67 -13.87 0.91
CA GLU A 13 9.63 -14.79 1.37
C GLU A 13 9.37 -15.87 0.31
N THR A 14 9.25 -15.47 -0.96
CA THR A 14 9.10 -16.39 -2.10
C THR A 14 10.29 -17.34 -2.21
N ALA A 15 11.51 -16.84 -2.07
CA ALA A 15 12.72 -17.67 -2.08
C ALA A 15 12.74 -18.69 -0.94
N PHE A 16 12.35 -18.28 0.27
CA PHE A 16 12.25 -19.18 1.43
C PHE A 16 11.23 -20.31 1.20
N ILE A 17 10.04 -19.99 0.68
CA ILE A 17 9.00 -21.00 0.42
C ILE A 17 9.47 -21.98 -0.66
N ASN A 18 10.13 -21.47 -1.72
CA ASN A 18 10.70 -22.31 -2.77
C ASN A 18 11.83 -23.23 -2.27
N GLU A 19 12.69 -22.73 -1.38
CA GLU A 19 13.72 -23.55 -0.73
C GLU A 19 13.09 -24.69 0.11
N MET A 20 11.97 -24.42 0.78
CA MET A 20 11.23 -25.45 1.52
C MET A 20 10.59 -26.48 0.59
N SER A 21 10.04 -26.05 -0.55
CA SER A 21 9.53 -26.94 -1.60
C SER A 21 10.62 -27.88 -2.14
N GLN A 22 11.82 -27.37 -2.40
CA GLN A 22 12.97 -28.18 -2.80
C GLN A 22 13.38 -29.21 -1.74
N LYS A 23 13.13 -28.94 -0.46
CA LYS A 23 13.37 -29.88 0.64
C LYS A 23 12.23 -30.91 0.82
N GLY A 24 11.22 -30.91 -0.05
CA GLY A 24 10.07 -31.81 0.01
C GLY A 24 8.96 -31.34 0.96
N TYR A 25 8.80 -30.02 1.12
CA TYR A 25 7.74 -29.43 1.94
C TYR A 25 6.86 -28.50 1.11
N ALA A 26 5.61 -28.89 0.89
CA ALA A 26 4.61 -28.06 0.24
C ALA A 26 3.91 -27.19 1.27
N MET A 27 3.91 -25.88 1.06
CA MET A 27 3.13 -24.94 1.85
C MET A 27 1.63 -25.16 1.63
N THR A 28 0.87 -25.22 2.72
CA THR A 28 -0.58 -25.41 2.73
C THR A 28 -1.35 -24.27 3.40
N GLY A 29 -0.67 -23.40 4.16
CA GLY A 29 -1.32 -22.24 4.77
C GLY A 29 -0.36 -21.25 5.40
N PHE A 30 -0.84 -20.02 5.59
CA PHE A 30 -0.11 -18.94 6.25
C PHE A 30 -1.02 -18.16 7.19
N PHE A 31 -0.51 -17.80 8.35
CA PHE A 31 -1.18 -16.90 9.28
C PHE A 31 -0.15 -16.07 10.03
N ALA A 32 -0.11 -14.74 9.81
CA ALA A 32 0.69 -13.80 10.60
C ALA A 32 2.16 -14.23 10.89
N GLY A 33 2.87 -14.78 9.89
CA GLY A 33 4.25 -15.27 10.02
C GLY A 33 4.38 -16.77 10.33
N PHE A 34 3.28 -17.47 10.59
CA PHE A 34 3.24 -18.91 10.76
C PHE A 34 2.94 -19.59 9.42
N TYR A 35 3.94 -20.32 8.89
CA TYR A 35 3.84 -21.12 7.68
C TYR A 35 3.52 -22.57 8.03
N HIS A 36 2.49 -23.12 7.39
CA HIS A 36 2.10 -24.51 7.49
C HIS A 36 2.59 -25.26 6.25
N PHE A 37 3.29 -26.36 6.47
CA PHE A 37 3.86 -27.21 5.43
C PHE A 37 3.47 -28.67 5.61
N ASP A 38 3.16 -29.34 4.51
CA ASP A 38 2.99 -30.79 4.41
C ASP A 38 4.11 -31.42 3.58
N ARG A 39 4.30 -32.73 3.70
CA ARG A 39 5.33 -33.44 2.94
C ARG A 39 4.89 -33.57 1.48
N CYS A 40 5.80 -33.27 0.56
CA CYS A 40 5.62 -33.41 -0.89
C CYS A 40 6.89 -33.98 -1.52
N GLN A 41 6.87 -34.22 -2.84
CA GLN A 41 8.11 -34.56 -3.53
C GLN A 41 9.05 -33.35 -3.56
N PRO A 42 10.37 -33.55 -3.37
CA PRO A 42 11.35 -32.48 -3.48
C PRO A 42 11.23 -31.72 -4.81
N GLY A 43 10.92 -30.42 -4.73
CA GLY A 43 10.80 -29.55 -5.89
C GLY A 43 9.50 -29.71 -6.70
N GLU A 44 8.47 -30.31 -6.12
CA GLU A 44 7.17 -30.52 -6.81
C GLU A 44 6.49 -29.21 -7.21
N TYR A 45 6.60 -28.18 -6.37
CA TYR A 45 5.90 -26.90 -6.54
C TYR A 45 6.86 -25.72 -6.63
N ILE A 46 6.49 -24.74 -7.46
CA ILE A 46 7.05 -23.39 -7.52
C ILE A 46 6.02 -22.44 -6.92
N TYR A 47 6.46 -21.61 -5.99
CA TYR A 47 5.66 -20.61 -5.32
C TYR A 47 6.00 -19.22 -5.82
N GLN A 48 4.98 -18.37 -5.92
CA GLN A 48 5.12 -16.93 -6.12
C GLN A 48 4.10 -16.24 -5.23
N ILE A 49 4.56 -15.26 -4.46
CA ILE A 49 3.66 -14.39 -3.73
C ILE A 49 3.28 -13.25 -4.68
N ASP A 50 2.05 -12.78 -4.61
CA ASP A 50 1.63 -11.56 -5.27
C ASP A 50 0.77 -10.68 -4.37
N ILE A 51 0.51 -9.45 -4.80
CA ILE A 51 -0.37 -8.52 -4.10
C ILE A 51 -1.65 -8.39 -4.92
N THR A 52 -2.79 -8.42 -4.26
CA THR A 52 -4.11 -8.29 -4.88
C THR A 52 -4.83 -7.07 -4.36
N GLU A 53 -5.91 -6.71 -5.04
CA GLU A 53 -6.75 -5.58 -4.70
C GLU A 53 -7.72 -5.85 -3.54
N GLY A 54 -7.87 -7.10 -3.12
CA GLY A 54 -8.78 -7.46 -2.04
C GLY A 54 -8.04 -7.81 -0.76
N LEU A 55 -8.56 -7.32 0.36
CA LEU A 55 -8.15 -7.80 1.68
C LEU A 55 -8.75 -9.19 1.90
N PHE A 56 -7.88 -10.21 1.93
CA PHE A 56 -8.23 -11.62 2.13
C PHE A 56 -9.16 -12.20 1.06
N ARG A 57 -9.33 -11.51 -0.07
CA ARG A 57 -10.25 -11.87 -1.14
C ARG A 57 -9.63 -11.56 -2.49
N VAL A 58 -9.97 -12.36 -3.47
CA VAL A 58 -9.66 -12.13 -4.89
C VAL A 58 -10.96 -12.11 -5.68
N SER A 59 -10.98 -11.43 -6.82
CA SER A 59 -12.14 -11.47 -7.73
C SER A 59 -12.33 -12.87 -8.31
N ASN A 60 -13.54 -13.18 -8.77
CA ASN A 60 -13.80 -14.45 -9.46
C ASN A 60 -12.99 -14.53 -10.76
N ASP A 61 -12.90 -13.42 -11.50
CA ASP A 61 -12.10 -13.32 -12.72
C ASP A 61 -10.63 -13.66 -12.47
N TYR A 62 -10.05 -13.20 -11.35
CA TYR A 62 -8.68 -13.55 -10.97
C TYR A 62 -8.55 -15.05 -10.66
N ARG A 63 -9.54 -15.65 -10.00
CA ARG A 63 -9.54 -17.09 -9.71
C ARG A 63 -9.66 -17.94 -10.97
N GLU A 64 -10.48 -17.53 -11.92
CA GLU A 64 -10.61 -18.20 -13.22
C GLU A 64 -9.31 -18.09 -14.00
N PHE A 65 -8.73 -16.88 -14.09
CA PHE A 65 -7.44 -16.67 -14.74
C PHE A 65 -6.32 -17.53 -14.13
N MET A 66 -6.24 -17.63 -12.80
CA MET A 66 -5.28 -18.53 -12.13
C MET A 66 -5.53 -19.99 -12.48
N ARG A 67 -6.80 -20.44 -12.49
CA ARG A 67 -7.16 -21.81 -12.84
C ARG A 67 -6.78 -22.14 -14.29
N ASP A 68 -7.00 -21.22 -15.22
CA ASP A 68 -6.66 -21.40 -16.64
C ASP A 68 -5.15 -21.52 -16.87
N MET A 69 -4.34 -20.98 -15.96
CA MET A 69 -2.88 -21.08 -15.97
C MET A 69 -2.33 -22.31 -15.21
N ASP A 70 -3.21 -23.20 -14.72
CA ASP A 70 -2.89 -24.30 -13.79
C ASP A 70 -2.21 -23.82 -12.48
N VAL A 71 -2.62 -22.63 -12.02
CA VAL A 71 -2.09 -21.99 -10.80
C VAL A 71 -3.10 -22.14 -9.67
N GLU A 72 -2.64 -22.65 -8.54
CA GLU A 72 -3.45 -22.82 -7.34
C GLU A 72 -3.20 -21.71 -6.32
N ILE A 73 -4.28 -21.13 -5.79
CA ILE A 73 -4.22 -20.16 -4.70
C ILE A 73 -4.15 -20.93 -3.37
N VAL A 74 -3.00 -20.87 -2.70
CA VAL A 74 -2.75 -21.58 -1.44
C VAL A 74 -3.33 -20.81 -0.27
N CYS A 75 -3.05 -19.51 -0.22
CA CYS A 75 -3.44 -18.67 0.91
C CYS A 75 -3.69 -17.22 0.48
N LEU A 76 -4.66 -16.59 1.14
CA LEU A 76 -4.95 -15.17 1.06
C LEU A 76 -4.69 -14.55 2.43
N TRP A 77 -3.79 -13.59 2.50
CA TRP A 77 -3.44 -12.91 3.75
C TRP A 77 -3.33 -11.41 3.56
N GLY A 78 -4.34 -10.66 4.02
CA GLY A 78 -4.42 -9.23 3.79
C GLY A 78 -4.40 -8.95 2.29
N PRO A 79 -3.52 -8.07 1.79
CA PRO A 79 -3.39 -7.83 0.36
C PRO A 79 -2.55 -8.90 -0.36
N TRP A 80 -1.90 -9.82 0.36
CA TRP A 80 -1.01 -10.82 -0.22
C TRP A 80 -1.77 -12.08 -0.65
N VAL A 81 -1.44 -12.60 -1.83
CA VAL A 81 -1.87 -13.92 -2.31
C VAL A 81 -0.64 -14.78 -2.50
N ILE A 82 -0.69 -16.01 -2.00
CA ILE A 82 0.38 -16.98 -2.16
C ILE A 82 -0.10 -18.01 -3.18
N LEU A 83 0.58 -18.05 -4.32
CA LEU A 83 0.26 -18.90 -5.45
C LEU A 83 1.26 -20.05 -5.52
N ARG A 84 0.80 -21.22 -5.99
CA ARG A 84 1.66 -22.35 -6.33
C ARG A 84 1.32 -22.88 -7.72
N LYS A 85 2.35 -23.33 -8.43
CA LYS A 85 2.26 -24.06 -9.70
C LYS A 85 3.15 -25.29 -9.64
N LYS A 86 2.85 -26.36 -10.38
CA LYS A 86 3.75 -27.51 -10.45
C LYS A 86 5.00 -27.17 -11.25
N ALA A 87 6.17 -27.54 -10.75
CA ALA A 87 7.45 -27.22 -11.41
C ALA A 87 7.59 -27.85 -12.81
N VAL A 88 6.86 -28.93 -13.07
CA VAL A 88 6.85 -29.66 -14.36
C VAL A 88 6.17 -28.85 -15.47
N GLU A 89 5.31 -27.88 -15.13
CA GLU A 89 4.48 -27.13 -16.08
C GLU A 89 5.14 -25.83 -16.58
N GLY A 90 6.45 -25.69 -16.36
CA GLY A 90 7.26 -24.59 -16.88
C GLY A 90 7.46 -23.40 -15.92
N PRO A 91 8.16 -22.34 -16.36
CA PRO A 91 8.45 -21.17 -15.54
C PRO A 91 7.16 -20.46 -15.14
N PHE A 92 7.11 -20.06 -13.87
CA PHE A 92 5.95 -19.37 -13.30
C PHE A 92 6.14 -17.86 -13.40
N GLU A 93 5.74 -17.28 -14.53
CA GLU A 93 5.65 -15.84 -14.73
C GLU A 93 4.18 -15.44 -14.93
N LEU A 94 3.59 -14.81 -13.91
CA LEU A 94 2.16 -14.49 -13.86
C LEU A 94 1.73 -13.45 -14.91
N TYR A 95 2.64 -12.59 -15.34
CA TYR A 95 2.31 -11.44 -16.19
C TYR A 95 3.34 -11.25 -17.29
N THR A 96 3.06 -11.81 -18.46
CA THR A 96 3.84 -11.60 -19.69
C THR A 96 3.53 -10.27 -20.38
N ASP A 97 2.43 -9.59 -20.01
CA ASP A 97 2.04 -8.27 -20.54
C ASP A 97 2.32 -7.14 -19.52
N VAL A 98 3.10 -6.14 -19.96
CA VAL A 98 3.51 -5.00 -19.14
C VAL A 98 2.33 -4.03 -18.88
N GLU A 99 1.35 -3.93 -19.77
CA GLU A 99 0.20 -3.02 -19.57
C GLU A 99 -0.74 -3.55 -18.47
N SER A 100 -1.02 -4.85 -18.49
CA SER A 100 -1.81 -5.53 -17.45
C SER A 100 -1.17 -5.40 -16.06
N ASN A 101 0.16 -5.55 -15.99
CA ASN A 101 0.93 -5.31 -14.76
C ASN A 101 0.71 -3.89 -14.22
N ILE A 102 0.75 -2.87 -15.07
CA ILE A 102 0.60 -1.48 -14.64
C ILE A 102 -0.80 -1.22 -14.10
N GLU A 103 -1.84 -1.74 -14.73
CA GLU A 103 -3.21 -1.55 -14.26
C GLU A 103 -3.42 -2.20 -12.89
N HIS A 104 -2.94 -3.45 -12.74
CA HIS A 104 -2.98 -4.19 -11.48
C HIS A 104 -2.29 -3.43 -10.33
N TYR A 105 -1.01 -3.06 -10.51
CA TYR A 105 -0.28 -2.29 -9.50
C TYR A 105 -0.85 -0.89 -9.27
N ALA A 106 -1.47 -0.26 -10.28
CA ALA A 106 -2.14 1.03 -10.10
C ALA A 106 -3.40 0.91 -9.23
N ARG A 107 -4.11 -0.21 -9.32
CA ARG A 107 -5.30 -0.49 -8.51
C ARG A 107 -4.92 -0.81 -7.07
N ILE A 108 -3.88 -1.62 -6.87
CA ILE A 108 -3.26 -1.87 -5.55
C ILE A 108 -2.82 -0.55 -4.91
N LYS A 109 -2.12 0.32 -5.66
CA LYS A 109 -1.72 1.65 -5.17
C LYS A 109 -2.92 2.48 -4.72
N ARG A 110 -4.05 2.41 -5.44
CA ARG A 110 -5.27 3.13 -5.07
C ARG A 110 -5.86 2.58 -3.76
N MET A 111 -5.94 1.26 -3.62
CA MET A 111 -6.37 0.61 -2.38
C MET A 111 -5.50 1.01 -1.20
N LEU A 112 -4.16 0.89 -1.33
CA LEU A 112 -3.22 1.26 -0.26
C LEU A 112 -3.32 2.74 0.11
N LYS A 113 -3.57 3.63 -0.85
CA LYS A 113 -3.82 5.06 -0.56
C LYS A 113 -5.10 5.27 0.25
N VAL A 114 -6.19 4.60 -0.12
CA VAL A 114 -7.45 4.69 0.64
C VAL A 114 -7.25 4.15 2.06
N GLY A 115 -6.58 3.00 2.19
CA GLY A 115 -6.20 2.43 3.49
C GLY A 115 -5.36 3.39 4.33
N ALA A 116 -4.32 4.01 3.75
CA ALA A 116 -3.50 4.99 4.45
C ALA A 116 -4.29 6.20 4.95
N VAL A 117 -5.25 6.70 4.16
CA VAL A 117 -6.11 7.82 4.57
C VAL A 117 -7.00 7.43 5.74
N LEU A 118 -7.62 6.24 5.69
CA LEU A 118 -8.43 5.72 6.80
C LEU A 118 -7.58 5.52 8.07
N GLU A 119 -6.39 4.96 7.93
CA GLU A 119 -5.46 4.73 9.03
C GLU A 119 -5.04 6.05 9.70
N ILE A 120 -4.77 7.09 8.90
CA ILE A 120 -4.46 8.43 9.39
C ILE A 120 -5.64 8.98 10.21
N ILE A 121 -6.88 8.83 9.72
CA ILE A 121 -8.08 9.29 10.43
C ILE A 121 -8.21 8.57 11.78
N CYS A 122 -8.05 7.24 11.82
CA CYS A 122 -8.07 6.46 13.05
C CYS A 122 -6.96 6.89 14.02
N LEU A 123 -5.74 7.09 13.53
CA LEU A 123 -4.61 7.53 14.33
C LEU A 123 -4.88 8.91 14.98
N PHE A 124 -5.48 9.85 14.23
CA PHE A 124 -5.86 11.15 14.79
C PHE A 124 -6.91 11.05 15.89
N MET A 125 -7.91 10.17 15.73
CA MET A 125 -8.93 9.93 16.77
C MET A 125 -8.32 9.35 18.05
N GLU A 126 -7.40 8.38 17.93
CA GLU A 126 -6.72 7.78 19.08
C GLU A 126 -5.79 8.77 19.79
N ILE A 127 -5.05 9.59 19.03
CA ILE A 127 -4.21 10.66 19.61
C ILE A 127 -5.08 11.68 20.34
N TYR A 128 -6.23 12.07 19.77
CA TYR A 128 -7.17 12.98 20.43
C TYR A 128 -7.70 12.37 21.74
N GLY A 129 -8.10 11.10 21.73
CA GLY A 129 -8.52 10.39 22.94
C GLY A 129 -7.41 10.30 24.01
N ALA A 130 -6.18 10.05 23.57
CA ALA A 130 -5.00 9.95 24.44
C ALA A 130 -4.66 11.28 25.13
N VAL A 131 -4.73 12.39 24.39
CA VAL A 131 -4.51 13.75 24.92
C VAL A 131 -5.60 14.16 25.90
N ASN A 132 -6.84 13.68 25.72
CA ASN A 132 -7.96 13.93 26.62
C ASN A 132 -7.98 13.03 27.88
N GLY A 133 -6.89 12.30 28.16
CA GLY A 133 -6.71 11.56 29.42
C GLY A 133 -6.94 10.05 29.32
N THR A 134 -7.22 9.51 28.13
CA THR A 134 -7.35 8.05 27.93
C THR A 134 -5.97 7.42 27.71
N SER A 135 -5.29 7.01 28.79
CA SER A 135 -3.89 6.53 28.72
C SER A 135 -3.68 5.33 27.78
N ILE A 136 -4.70 4.49 27.58
CA ILE A 136 -4.62 3.35 26.63
C ILE A 136 -4.56 3.78 25.16
N GLY A 137 -5.04 4.99 24.84
CA GLY A 137 -5.01 5.55 23.48
C GLY A 137 -3.59 5.72 22.94
N TRP A 138 -2.58 5.93 23.81
CA TRP A 138 -1.18 5.97 23.38
C TRP A 138 -0.71 4.61 22.81
N ALA A 139 -1.09 3.50 23.44
CA ALA A 139 -0.72 2.18 22.96
C ALA A 139 -1.35 1.88 21.59
N PHE A 140 -2.62 2.21 21.40
CA PHE A 140 -3.28 2.07 20.10
C PHE A 140 -2.69 3.01 19.04
N ALA A 141 -2.38 4.26 19.39
CA ALA A 141 -1.72 5.20 18.49
C ALA A 141 -0.35 4.68 18.02
N PHE A 142 0.43 4.04 18.89
CA PHE A 142 1.70 3.40 18.49
C PHE A 142 1.49 2.25 17.51
N ILE A 143 0.47 1.41 17.73
CA ILE A 143 0.14 0.29 16.84
C ILE A 143 -0.31 0.79 15.47
N LEU A 144 -1.27 1.73 15.43
CA LEU A 144 -1.76 2.34 14.19
C LEU A 144 -0.64 3.10 13.47
N GLY A 145 0.24 3.78 14.21
CA GLY A 145 1.42 4.44 13.65
C GLY A 145 2.38 3.44 12.97
N ALA A 146 2.62 2.28 13.57
CA ALA A 146 3.43 1.23 12.97
C ALA A 146 2.79 0.65 11.70
N ILE A 147 1.46 0.45 11.71
CA ILE A 147 0.69 0.01 10.55
C ILE A 147 0.77 1.05 9.43
N LEU A 148 0.60 2.35 9.74
CA LEU A 148 0.72 3.43 8.78
C LEU A 148 2.11 3.46 8.12
N VAL A 149 3.19 3.30 8.90
CA VAL A 149 4.55 3.21 8.36
C VAL A 149 4.71 2.01 7.42
N ALA A 150 4.13 0.86 7.76
CA ALA A 150 4.13 -0.32 6.89
C ALA A 150 3.40 -0.04 5.56
N ILE A 151 2.21 0.58 5.61
CA ILE A 151 1.44 0.95 4.41
C ILE A 151 2.22 1.95 3.55
N LEU A 152 2.88 2.95 4.15
CA LEU A 152 3.68 3.93 3.43
C LEU A 152 4.90 3.29 2.75
N LYS A 153 5.57 2.34 3.41
CA LYS A 153 6.66 1.55 2.80
C LYS A 153 6.18 0.76 1.58
N GLU A 154 5.04 0.08 1.68
CA GLU A 154 4.47 -0.65 0.55
C GLU A 154 4.03 0.30 -0.58
N LEU A 155 3.47 1.47 -0.25
CA LEU A 155 3.17 2.51 -1.25
C LEU A 155 4.40 2.97 -2.01
N MET A 156 5.54 3.16 -1.34
CA MET A 156 6.81 3.51 -1.99
C MET A 156 7.29 2.39 -2.90
N ARG A 157 7.25 1.13 -2.46
CA ARG A 157 7.61 -0.04 -3.27
C ARG A 157 6.75 -0.17 -4.51
N VAL A 158 5.42 -0.15 -4.36
CA VAL A 158 4.49 -0.22 -5.50
C VAL A 158 4.70 0.97 -6.44
N ASN A 159 5.02 2.16 -5.93
CA ASN A 159 5.34 3.30 -6.77
C ASN A 159 6.67 3.13 -7.53
N ALA A 160 7.68 2.50 -6.95
CA ALA A 160 8.93 2.16 -7.61
C ALA A 160 8.69 1.15 -8.74
N ILE A 161 7.97 0.05 -8.46
CA ILE A 161 7.58 -0.96 -9.46
C ILE A 161 6.79 -0.32 -10.60
N LEU A 162 5.78 0.51 -10.30
CA LEU A 162 5.02 1.23 -11.32
C LEU A 162 5.87 2.19 -12.14
N THR A 163 6.89 2.80 -11.55
CA THR A 163 7.82 3.69 -12.27
C THR A 163 8.70 2.89 -13.20
N GLU A 164 9.20 1.73 -12.76
CA GLU A 164 9.98 0.83 -13.58
C GLU A 164 9.18 0.26 -14.77
N LEU A 165 7.99 -0.27 -14.50
CA LEU A 165 7.09 -0.80 -15.54
C LEU A 165 6.70 0.29 -16.54
N LYS A 166 6.38 1.50 -16.06
CA LYS A 166 6.13 2.66 -16.92
C LYS A 166 7.38 3.16 -17.64
N GLY A 167 8.57 2.90 -17.13
CA GLY A 167 9.84 3.17 -17.80
C GLY A 167 10.08 2.19 -18.94
N ARG A 168 9.75 0.90 -18.77
CA ARG A 168 9.79 -0.12 -19.84
C ARG A 168 8.82 0.25 -20.97
N ILE A 169 7.56 0.54 -20.63
CA ILE A 169 6.59 1.06 -21.60
C ILE A 169 6.98 2.44 -22.10
N GLY A 170 7.62 3.27 -21.27
CA GLY A 170 8.09 4.60 -21.63
C GLY A 170 9.18 4.57 -22.69
N SER A 171 10.09 3.58 -22.63
CA SER A 171 11.05 3.28 -23.71
C SER A 171 10.32 2.92 -25.01
N ASP A 172 9.26 2.12 -24.94
CA ASP A 172 8.47 1.69 -26.10
C ASP A 172 7.46 2.77 -26.58
N ARG A 173 7.02 3.68 -25.69
CA ARG A 173 6.11 4.79 -25.95
C ARG A 173 6.83 6.11 -26.24
N GLU A 174 8.11 6.27 -25.93
CA GLU A 174 8.90 7.42 -26.39
C GLU A 174 9.07 7.40 -27.91
N GLU A 175 9.01 6.21 -28.53
CA GLU A 175 8.81 6.05 -29.99
C GLU A 175 7.39 6.44 -30.48
N ILE A 176 6.38 6.49 -29.61
CA ILE A 176 4.95 6.64 -29.99
C ILE A 176 4.30 7.95 -29.50
N GLN A 177 4.77 8.59 -28.43
CA GLN A 177 4.06 9.68 -27.74
C GLN A 177 4.92 10.91 -27.47
N SER A 178 5.24 11.65 -28.53
CA SER A 178 5.42 13.11 -28.51
C SER A 178 4.09 13.87 -28.20
N GLY A 179 3.15 13.24 -27.49
CA GLY A 179 1.75 13.66 -27.46
C GLY A 179 1.06 13.42 -26.12
N ARG A 180 1.16 14.43 -25.24
CA ARG A 180 0.11 14.86 -24.30
C ARG A 180 -0.28 13.90 -23.15
N THR A 181 0.06 14.27 -21.91
CA THR A 181 -0.86 14.02 -20.76
C THR A 181 -0.70 15.00 -19.60
N ARG A 182 -1.80 15.69 -19.26
CA ARG A 182 -1.98 16.63 -18.13
C ARG A 182 -2.25 15.85 -16.82
N ARG A 183 -1.65 16.27 -15.69
CA ARG A 183 -1.96 15.80 -14.33
C ARG A 183 -2.39 16.95 -13.42
N ILE A 184 -3.37 16.69 -12.55
CA ILE A 184 -3.86 17.60 -11.52
C ILE A 184 -2.79 17.81 -10.45
N SER A 185 -2.66 19.06 -9.98
CA SER A 185 -1.66 19.54 -9.04
C SER A 185 -1.83 18.91 -7.64
N GLY A 186 -0.80 18.19 -7.17
CA GLY A 186 -0.79 17.57 -5.83
C GLY A 186 -0.91 18.58 -4.68
N TYR A 187 -0.57 19.86 -4.92
CA TYR A 187 -0.66 20.93 -3.93
C TYR A 187 -2.09 21.25 -3.49
N LEU A 188 -3.08 21.03 -4.37
CA LEU A 188 -4.49 21.20 -4.03
C LEU A 188 -4.94 20.20 -2.96
N GLY A 189 -4.46 18.95 -3.06
CA GLY A 189 -4.76 17.90 -2.09
C GLY A 189 -4.12 18.15 -0.73
N VAL A 190 -2.89 18.69 -0.71
CA VAL A 190 -2.18 19.06 0.53
C VAL A 190 -2.88 20.21 1.25
N GLY A 191 -3.34 21.23 0.51
CA GLY A 191 -4.06 22.36 1.08
C GLY A 191 -5.41 21.97 1.72
N LEU A 192 -6.17 21.09 1.08
CA LEU A 192 -7.43 20.55 1.62
C LEU A 192 -7.22 19.74 2.91
N PHE A 193 -6.16 18.92 2.95
CA PHE A 193 -5.81 18.14 4.13
C PHE A 193 -5.43 19.02 5.32
N LEU A 194 -4.59 20.03 5.11
CA LEU A 194 -4.19 20.98 6.16
C LEU A 194 -5.38 21.79 6.68
N ASN A 195 -6.32 22.16 5.80
CA ASN A 195 -7.54 22.86 6.20
C ASN A 195 -8.41 22.00 7.14
N GLY A 196 -8.54 20.70 6.84
CA GLY A 196 -9.24 19.74 7.70
C GLY A 196 -8.63 19.61 9.09
N VAL A 197 -7.29 19.58 9.19
CA VAL A 197 -6.57 19.52 10.47
C VAL A 197 -6.83 20.76 11.33
N VAL A 198 -6.88 21.94 10.72
CA VAL A 198 -7.12 23.21 11.43
C VAL A 198 -8.55 23.29 12.00
N LEU A 199 -9.55 22.78 11.28
CA LEU A 199 -10.95 22.77 11.71
C LEU A 199 -11.21 21.82 12.89
N MET A 200 -10.39 20.76 13.05
CA MET A 200 -10.51 19.82 14.16
C MET A 200 -9.82 20.27 15.45
N LEU A 201 -9.02 21.34 15.41
CA LEU A 201 -8.40 21.88 16.61
C LEU A 201 -9.47 22.60 17.46
N PRO A 202 -9.71 22.19 18.72
CA PRO A 202 -10.73 22.79 19.58
C PRO A 202 -10.52 24.31 19.72
N GLU A 203 -11.62 25.04 19.95
CA GLU A 203 -11.52 26.47 20.29
C GLU A 203 -10.78 26.61 21.62
N ILE A 204 -9.66 27.34 21.57
CA ILE A 204 -8.76 27.51 22.71
C ILE A 204 -9.42 28.51 23.67
N ASN A 205 -10.19 28.02 24.63
CA ASN A 205 -10.70 28.79 25.76
C ASN A 205 -9.71 28.74 26.93
N ALA A 206 -8.44 29.07 26.69
CA ALA A 206 -7.39 29.03 27.71
C ALA A 206 -6.79 30.42 27.91
N ASP A 207 -6.82 30.90 29.16
CA ASP A 207 -6.18 32.16 29.55
C ASP A 207 -4.70 31.91 29.87
N GLY A 208 -3.79 32.52 29.10
CA GLY A 208 -2.36 32.48 29.38
C GLY A 208 -1.44 32.61 28.16
N GLN A 209 -0.13 32.76 28.41
CA GLN A 209 0.89 32.97 27.38
C GLN A 209 1.06 31.75 26.43
N ALA A 210 0.70 30.55 26.88
CA ALA A 210 0.69 29.33 26.05
C ALA A 210 -0.48 29.32 25.03
N ALA A 211 -1.63 29.91 25.37
CA ALA A 211 -2.77 30.02 24.48
C ALA A 211 -2.48 30.97 23.31
N PHE A 212 -1.68 32.02 23.55
CA PHE A 212 -1.17 32.89 22.50
C PHE A 212 -0.30 32.13 21.50
N TRP A 213 0.69 31.35 21.95
CA TRP A 213 1.58 30.59 21.06
C TRP A 213 0.83 29.48 20.29
N LEU A 214 -0.14 28.82 20.91
CA LEU A 214 -0.97 27.80 20.26
C LEU A 214 -1.96 28.42 19.26
N GLY A 215 -2.57 29.55 19.59
CA GLY A 215 -3.42 30.32 18.66
C GLY A 215 -2.64 30.87 17.48
N PHE A 216 -1.42 31.37 17.73
CA PHE A 216 -0.49 31.80 16.70
C PHE A 216 -0.10 30.65 15.76
N LEU A 217 0.22 29.47 16.32
CA LEU A 217 0.55 28.28 15.53
C LEU A 217 -0.65 27.79 14.69
N LYS A 218 -1.87 27.79 15.25
CA LYS A 218 -3.11 27.48 14.53
C LYS A 218 -3.36 28.44 13.37
N GLY A 219 -3.20 29.74 13.61
CA GLY A 219 -3.32 30.77 12.57
C GLY A 219 -2.27 30.62 11.47
N LEU A 220 -1.02 30.32 11.84
CA LEU A 220 0.07 30.10 10.88
C LEU A 220 -0.19 28.85 10.01
N LEU A 221 -0.69 27.77 10.61
CA LEU A 221 -1.10 26.57 9.87
C LEU A 221 -2.25 26.86 8.90
N GLN A 222 -3.23 27.67 9.30
CA GLN A 222 -4.38 28.03 8.47
C GLN A 222 -3.98 28.91 7.29
N VAL A 223 -3.07 29.87 7.49
CA VAL A 223 -2.49 30.69 6.42
C VAL A 223 -1.71 29.82 5.44
N MET A 224 -0.92 28.86 5.92
CA MET A 224 -0.21 27.89 5.07
C MET A 224 -1.17 27.01 4.26
N ALA A 225 -2.27 26.55 4.86
CA ALA A 225 -3.29 25.77 4.17
C ALA A 225 -3.95 26.56 3.02
N VAL A 226 -4.32 27.83 3.28
CA VAL A 226 -4.91 28.72 2.26
C VAL A 226 -3.91 29.04 1.15
N LEU A 227 -2.64 29.30 1.49
CA LEU A 227 -1.58 29.51 0.51
C LEU A 227 -1.38 28.30 -0.40
N PHE A 228 -1.31 27.09 0.15
CA PHE A 228 -1.19 25.88 -0.66
C PHE A 228 -2.42 25.60 -1.52
N MET A 229 -3.63 25.91 -1.05
CA MET A 229 -4.85 25.84 -1.87
C MET A 229 -4.81 26.87 -3.01
N MET A 230 -4.40 28.12 -2.76
CA MET A 230 -4.28 29.15 -3.79
C MET A 230 -3.20 28.81 -4.82
N VAL A 231 -2.03 28.35 -4.39
CA VAL A 231 -0.96 27.88 -5.30
C VAL A 231 -1.44 26.66 -6.09
N GLY A 232 -2.18 25.74 -5.46
CA GLY A 232 -2.81 24.62 -6.12
C GLY A 232 -3.78 25.05 -7.22
N ILE A 233 -4.64 26.04 -6.95
CA ILE A 233 -5.62 26.59 -7.90
C ILE A 233 -4.92 27.35 -9.04
N ILE A 234 -3.97 28.23 -8.72
CA ILE A 234 -3.20 29.02 -9.70
C ILE A 234 -2.40 28.10 -10.61
N PHE A 235 -1.71 27.09 -10.08
CA PHE A 235 -0.95 26.13 -10.88
C PHE A 235 -1.85 25.25 -11.76
N THR A 236 -3.09 25.01 -11.31
CA THR A 236 -4.11 24.28 -12.08
C THR A 236 -4.72 25.16 -13.18
N TRP A 237 -4.83 26.47 -12.96
CA TRP A 237 -5.32 27.46 -13.94
C TRP A 237 -4.23 27.89 -14.94
N TRP A 238 -2.98 28.05 -14.51
CA TRP A 238 -1.88 28.47 -15.38
C TRP A 238 -1.46 27.39 -16.37
N ARG A 239 -1.71 26.11 -16.06
CA ARG A 239 -1.58 24.98 -17.00
C ARG A 239 -2.81 24.76 -17.89
N ARG A 240 -3.87 25.58 -17.77
CA ARG A 240 -5.08 25.52 -18.62
C ARG A 240 -5.01 26.43 -19.86
N GLY A 241 -4.28 27.54 -19.82
CA GLY A 241 -3.88 28.33 -21.01
C GLY A 241 -2.71 27.70 -21.74
#